data_AF-A0A8J7G6D9-F1
#
_entry.id   AF-A0A8J7G6D9-F1
#
_cell.length_a   1.000
_cell.length_b   1.000
_cell.length_c   1.000
_cell.angle_alpha   90.00
_cell.angle_beta   90.00
_cell.angle_gamma   90.00
#
_symmetry.space_group_name_H-M   'P 1'
#
loop_
_entity.id
_entity.type
_entity.pdbx_description
1 polymer ?
#
loop_
_entity_poly.entity_id
_entity_poly.type
_entity_poly.pdbx_seq_one_letter_code
_entity_poly.pdbx_strand_id
1 'polypeptide(L)' 'MISLEENEAKVMDWIDNHFVLNEIEIEDFPFFPHGKLIRDKNGECIVVFWCVIYGREDYHFQEA' A
#
# COMPACT_ATOMS: atom_id res chain seq x y z
N MET A 1 2.03 18.07 -13.71
CA MET A 1 2.71 17.75 -12.44
C MET A 1 1.74 16.84 -11.71
N ILE A 2 1.99 15.54 -11.65
CA ILE A 2 1.13 14.61 -10.90
C ILE A 2 1.38 14.91 -9.42
N SER A 3 0.33 15.25 -8.69
CA SER A 3 0.43 15.64 -7.27
C SER A 3 0.80 14.42 -6.44
N LEU A 4 1.61 14.61 -5.38
CA LEU A 4 1.94 13.56 -4.41
C LEU A 4 0.65 12.96 -3.80
N GLU A 5 -0.38 13.76 -3.62
CA GLU A 5 -1.70 13.32 -3.13
C GLU A 5 -2.42 12.38 -4.12
N GLU A 6 -2.21 12.55 -5.43
CA GLU A 6 -2.84 11.69 -6.46
C GLU A 6 -2.24 10.29 -6.47
N ASN A 7 -0.96 10.14 -6.13
CA ASN A 7 -0.32 8.82 -6.09
C ASN A 7 -0.69 8.06 -4.82
N GLU A 8 -0.86 8.75 -3.71
CA GLU A 8 -1.38 8.14 -2.48
C GLU A 8 -2.82 7.65 -2.66
N ALA A 9 -3.67 8.46 -3.30
CA ALA A 9 -5.04 8.05 -3.62
C ALA A 9 -5.07 6.77 -4.45
N LYS A 10 -4.19 6.63 -5.45
CA LYS A 10 -4.07 5.42 -6.26
C LYS A 10 -3.66 4.18 -5.46
N VAL A 11 -2.72 4.33 -4.52
CA VAL A 11 -2.34 3.24 -3.61
C VAL A 11 -3.54 2.85 -2.75
N MET A 12 -4.25 3.81 -2.17
CA MET A 12 -5.44 3.53 -1.37
C MET A 12 -6.58 2.90 -2.19
N ASP A 13 -6.80 3.35 -3.43
CA ASP A 13 -7.78 2.75 -4.35
C ASP A 13 -7.40 1.30 -4.68
N TRP A 14 -6.12 1.02 -4.90
CA TRP A 14 -5.65 -0.34 -5.10
C TRP A 14 -5.93 -1.22 -3.88
N ILE A 15 -5.70 -0.71 -2.67
CA ILE A 15 -5.97 -1.42 -1.43
C ILE A 15 -7.47 -1.73 -1.27
N ASP A 16 -8.34 -0.74 -1.50
CA ASP A 16 -9.80 -0.90 -1.40
C ASP A 16 -10.34 -1.95 -2.39
N ASN A 17 -9.71 -2.07 -3.57
CA ASN A 17 -10.08 -3.08 -4.58
C ASN A 17 -9.55 -4.50 -4.29
N HIS A 18 -8.52 -4.66 -3.45
CA HIS A 18 -7.87 -5.95 -3.21
C HIS A 18 -8.14 -6.52 -1.81
N PHE A 19 -8.51 -5.69 -0.84
CA PHE A 19 -8.73 -6.10 0.54
C PHE A 19 -10.11 -5.71 1.07
N VAL A 20 -10.63 -6.54 1.97
CA VAL A 20 -11.78 -6.15 2.80
C VAL A 20 -11.25 -5.26 3.93
N LEU A 21 -11.42 -3.94 3.80
CA LEU A 21 -10.83 -2.95 4.72
C LEU A 21 -11.15 -3.19 6.20
N ASN A 22 -12.28 -3.83 6.52
CA ASN A 22 -12.67 -4.14 7.90
C ASN A 22 -11.93 -5.34 8.50
N GLU A 23 -11.18 -6.10 7.69
CA GLU A 23 -10.42 -7.28 8.13
C GLU A 23 -8.90 -7.05 8.15
N ILE A 24 -8.46 -5.82 7.85
CA ILE A 24 -7.04 -5.45 7.79
C ILE A 24 -6.76 -4.18 8.59
N GLU A 25 -5.54 -4.08 9.11
CA GLU A 25 -4.98 -2.85 9.66
C GLU A 25 -4.10 -2.19 8.59
N ILE A 26 -4.20 -0.87 8.45
CA ILE A 26 -3.40 -0.10 7.50
C ILE A 26 -2.60 0.94 8.28
N GLU A 27 -1.29 0.93 8.11
CA GLU A 27 -0.35 1.88 8.72
C GLU A 27 0.50 2.56 7.64
N ASP A 28 0.91 3.81 7.85
CA ASP A 28 1.86 4.47 6.96
C ASP A 28 3.23 3.80 7.03
N PHE A 29 3.81 3.52 5.86
CA PHE A 29 5.11 2.88 5.75
C PHE A 29 6.08 3.76 4.95
N PRO A 30 6.74 4.74 5.62
CA PRO A 30 7.48 5.81 4.96
C PRO A 30 8.77 5.35 4.25
N PHE A 31 9.13 4.07 4.33
CA PHE A 31 10.28 3.51 3.62
C PHE A 31 10.05 3.42 2.12
N PHE A 32 8.79 3.33 1.68
CA PHE A 32 8.41 3.36 0.27
C PHE A 32 7.55 4.60 -0.04
N PRO A 33 7.66 5.20 -1.23
CA PRO A 33 6.82 6.34 -1.62
C PRO A 33 5.34 5.98 -1.56
N HIS A 34 4.56 6.74 -0.77
CA HIS A 34 3.14 6.47 -0.50
C HIS A 34 2.89 5.05 0.04
N GLY A 35 3.89 4.49 0.72
CA GLY A 35 3.83 3.13 1.26
C GLY A 35 2.78 3.00 2.36
N LYS A 36 2.06 1.89 2.31
CA LYS A 36 1.10 1.45 3.31
C LYS A 36 1.45 0.02 3.71
N LEU A 37 1.69 -0.19 5.01
CA LEU A 37 1.83 -1.51 5.58
C LEU A 37 0.42 -2.01 5.93
N ILE A 38 0.08 -3.16 5.39
CA ILE A 38 -1.20 -3.81 5.61
C ILE A 38 -0.93 -5.07 6.40
N ARG A 39 -1.65 -5.24 7.51
CA ARG A 39 -1.61 -6.44 8.34
C ARG A 39 -2.98 -7.09 8.38
N ASP A 40 -3.02 -8.40 8.14
CA ASP A 40 -4.25 -9.17 8.24
C ASP A 40 -4.46 -9.73 9.66
N LYS A 41 -5.61 -10.37 9.89
CA LYS A 41 -5.95 -11.03 11.16
C LYS A 41 -5.04 -12.21 11.54
N ASN A 42 -4.33 -12.79 10.58
CA ASN A 42 -3.39 -13.89 10.81
C ASN A 42 -1.99 -13.38 11.16
N GLY A 43 -1.77 -12.05 11.11
CA GLY A 43 -0.49 -11.40 11.33
C GLY A 43 0.40 -11.34 10.08
N GLU A 44 -0.12 -11.77 8.93
CA GLU A 44 0.58 -11.67 7.65
C GLU A 44 0.63 -10.19 7.21
N CYS A 45 1.79 -9.77 6.70
CA CYS A 45 2.07 -8.38 6.38
C CYS A 45 2.43 -8.22 4.90
N ILE A 46 1.83 -7.22 4.26
CA ILE A 46 2.13 -6.80 2.89
C ILE A 46 2.33 -5.29 2.85
N VAL A 47 3.32 -4.83 2.12
CA VAL A 47 3.53 -3.40 1.87
C VAL A 47 3.07 -3.09 0.46
N VAL A 48 2.18 -2.12 0.33
CA VAL A 48 1.70 -1.60 -0.96
C VAL A 48 2.20 -0.17 -1.10
N PHE A 49 2.75 0.19 -2.26
CA PHE A 49 3.36 1.49 -2.46
C PHE A 49 3.30 1.95 -3.91
N TRP A 50 3.59 3.23 -4.14
CA TRP A 50 3.74 3.77 -5.48
C TRP A 50 5.18 3.60 -5.96
N CYS A 51 5.39 2.75 -6.97
CA CYS A 51 6.69 2.59 -7.60
C CYS A 51 6.97 3.74 -8.55
N VAL A 52 7.78 4.70 -8.09
CA VAL A 52 8.18 5.89 -8.86
C VAL A 52 8.98 5.58 -10.12
N ILE A 53 9.65 4.41 -10.18
CA ILE A 53 10.43 3.98 -11.35
C ILE A 53 9.50 3.59 -12.50
N TYR A 54 8.42 2.87 -12.19
CA TYR A 54 7.48 2.37 -13.19
C TYR A 54 6.21 3.24 -13.32
N GLY A 55 5.99 4.18 -12.39
CA GLY A 55 4.81 5.03 -12.37
C GLY A 55 3.50 4.27 -12.14
N ARG A 56 3.52 3.26 -11.25
CA ARG A 56 2.36 2.43 -10.91
C ARG A 56 2.44 1.90 -9.48
N GLU A 57 1.36 1.31 -8.99
CA GLU A 57 1.30 0.57 -7.74
C GLU A 57 2.13 -0.72 -7.82
N ASP A 58 2.81 -1.04 -6.73
CA ASP A 58 3.56 -2.29 -6.57
C ASP A 58 3.46 -2.76 -5.11
N TYR A 59 3.76 -4.02 -4.84
CA TYR A 59 3.64 -4.59 -3.51
C TYR A 59 4.71 -5.64 -3.20
N HIS A 60 5.00 -5.79 -1.91
CA HIS A 60 5.92 -6.81 -1.40
C HIS A 60 5.33 -7.47 -0.16
N PHE A 61 5.38 -8.81 -0.12
CA PHE A 61 5.12 -9.55 1.09
C PHE A 61 6.31 -9.40 2.03
N GLN A 62 6.04 -9.10 3.29
CA GLN A 62 7.08 -9.10 4.30
C GLN A 62 7.26 -10.54 4.77
N GLU A 63 8.32 -11.20 4.31
CA GLU A 63 8.71 -12.50 4.85
C GLU A 63 9.14 -12.34 6.31
N ALA A 64 8.64 -13.23 7.17
CA ALA A 64 8.92 -13.25 8.61
C ALA A 64 10.35 -13.71 8.93
#